data_AF-A0A350WTC3-F1
#
_entry.id   AF-A0A350WTC3-F1
#
_cell.length_a   1.000
_cell.length_b   1.000
_cell.length_c   1.000
_cell.angle_alpha   90.00
_cell.angle_beta   90.00
_cell.angle_gamma   90.00
#
_symmetry.space_group_name_H-M   'P 1'
#
loop_
_entity.id
_entity.type
_entity.pdbx_description
1 polymer ?
#
loop_
_entity_poly.entity_id
_entity_poly.type
_entity_poly.pdbx_seq_one_letter_code
_entity_poly.pdbx_strand_id
1 'polypeptide(L)' 'MPIQIDTLIRSNRRTVALILERDGSLTVRAPKRAAMRDIQNFIHEKADWIERSREKLKAIVTVPKKEFADGETFLFLG' A
#
# COMPACT_ATOMS: atom_id res chain seq x y z
N MET A 1 -4.47 14.79 7.28
CA MET A 1 -4.13 13.99 8.48
C MET A 1 -2.81 13.28 8.23
N PRO A 2 -1.94 13.05 9.24
CA PRO A 2 -0.75 12.23 9.02
C PRO A 2 -1.19 10.80 8.71
N ILE A 3 -0.79 10.29 7.54
CA ILE A 3 -1.03 8.90 7.17
C ILE A 3 -0.12 8.04 8.05
N GLN A 4 -0.73 7.24 8.92
CA GLN A 4 0.01 6.35 9.79
C GLN A 4 0.49 5.12 9.03
N ILE A 5 1.74 4.71 9.30
CA ILE A 5 2.35 3.50 8.75
C ILE A 5 2.33 2.48 9.89
N ASP A 6 1.53 1.42 9.75
CA ASP A 6 1.46 0.36 10.75
C ASP A 6 2.69 -0.54 10.66
N THR A 7 3.14 -0.85 9.43
CA THR A 7 4.28 -1.73 9.22
C THR A 7 5.22 -1.17 8.14
N LEU A 8 6.50 -1.01 8.47
CA LEU A 8 7.54 -0.62 7.51
C LEU A 8 8.55 -1.77 7.31
N ILE A 9 8.54 -2.37 6.12
CA ILE A 9 9.44 -3.47 5.76
C ILE A 9 10.53 -2.95 4.82
N ARG A 10 11.78 -3.00 5.27
CA ARG A 10 12.93 -2.69 4.42
C ARG A 10 13.51 -3.94 3.79
N SER A 11 13.58 -3.99 2.46
CA SER A 11 14.01 -5.18 1.71
C SER A 11 14.88 -4.81 0.51
N ASN A 12 15.48 -5.82 -0.15
CA ASN A 12 16.33 -5.61 -1.32
C ASN A 12 15.48 -5.39 -2.60
N ARG A 13 14.68 -4.32 -2.58
CA ARG A 13 13.80 -3.91 -3.69
C ARG A 13 14.32 -2.63 -4.34
N ARG A 14 13.95 -2.41 -5.60
CA ARG A 14 14.31 -1.22 -6.37
C ARG A 14 13.35 -0.04 -6.13
N THR A 15 12.11 -0.31 -5.76
CA THR A 15 11.03 0.69 -5.61
C THR A 15 10.28 0.54 -4.28
N VAL A 16 9.57 1.60 -3.87
CA VAL A 16 8.66 1.59 -2.71
C VAL A 16 7.31 1.03 -3.13
N ALA A 17 6.75 0.13 -2.33
CA ALA A 17 5.42 -0.43 -2.50
C ALA A 17 4.54 -0.09 -1.29
N LEU A 18 3.26 0.18 -1.55
CA LEU A 18 2.24 0.43 -0.54
C LEU A 18 1.24 -0.72 -0.59
N ILE A 19 0.97 -1.31 0.56
CA ILE A 19 0.01 -2.40 0.73
C ILE A 19 -0.99 -1.93 1.76
N LEU A 20 -2.25 -1.83 1.34
CA LEU A 20 -3.35 -1.52 2.24
C LEU A 20 -4.08 -2.82 2.54
N GLU A 21 -3.95 -3.26 3.78
CA GLU A 21 -4.62 -4.46 4.26
C GLU A 21 -6.10 -4.18 4.54
N ARG A 22 -6.87 -5.25 4.66
CA ARG A 22 -8.34 -5.19 4.79
C ARG A 22 -8.83 -4.69 6.13
N ASP A 23 -8.01 -4.86 7.16
CA ASP A 23 -8.20 -4.26 8.47
C ASP A 23 -7.98 -2.73 8.43
N GLY A 24 -7.49 -2.19 7.31
CA GLY A 24 -7.17 -0.78 7.13
C GLY A 24 -5.72 -0.43 7.48
N SER A 25 -4.91 -1.42 7.85
CA SER A 25 -3.50 -1.22 8.17
C SER A 25 -2.68 -0.95 6.91
N LEU A 26 -1.74 -0.02 7.02
CA LEU A 26 -0.86 0.38 5.91
C LEU A 26 0.53 -0.22 6.09
N THR A 27 0.86 -1.16 5.21
CA THR A 27 2.19 -1.75 5.11
C THR A 27 2.97 -1.09 3.98
N VAL A 28 4.13 -0.52 4.34
CA VAL A 28 5.05 0.12 3.39
C VAL A 28 6.26 -0.77 3.22
N ARG A 29 6.58 -1.14 1.97
CA ARG A 29 7.82 -1.88 1.66
C ARG A 29 8.78 -0.97 0.93
N ALA A 30 9.95 -0.71 1.50
CA ALA A 30 10.92 0.23 0.94
C ALA A 30 12.28 -0.43 0.69
N PRO A 31 13.07 0.08 -0.27
CA PRO A 31 14.49 -0.26 -0.42
C PRO A 31 15.26 0.00 0.87
N LYS A 32 16.27 -0.82 1.18
CA LYS A 32 17.12 -0.64 2.39
C LYS A 32 17.79 0.74 2.47
N ARG A 33 18.09 1.34 1.32
CA ARG A 33 18.77 2.64 1.19
C ARG A 33 17.82 3.83 1.01
N ALA A 34 16.50 3.59 0.96
CA ALA A 34 15.54 4.68 0.80
C ALA A 34 15.48 5.53 2.07
N ALA A 35 15.59 6.85 1.91
CA ALA A 35 15.47 7.77 3.03
C ALA A 35 14.02 7.82 3.50
N MET A 36 13.82 8.10 4.79
CA MET A 36 12.47 8.26 5.35
C MET A 36 11.71 9.38 4.63
N ARG A 37 12.40 10.46 4.24
CA ARG A 37 11.84 11.57 3.47
C ARG A 37 11.25 11.12 2.14
N ASP A 38 11.96 10.27 1.40
CA ASP A 38 11.47 9.76 0.10
C ASP A 38 10.24 8.88 0.30
N ILE A 39 10.24 8.07 1.35
CA ILE A 39 9.09 7.22 1.72
C ILE A 39 7.89 8.10 2.08
N GLN A 40 8.08 9.14 2.90
CA GLN A 40 7.02 10.07 3.27
C GLN A 40 6.50 10.83 2.04
N ASN A 41 7.37 11.36 1.19
CA ASN A 41 6.98 12.03 -0.04
C ASN A 41 6.14 11.11 -0.95
N PHE A 42 6.55 9.85 -1.08
CA PHE A 42 5.80 8.86 -1.84
C PHE A 42 4.41 8.57 -1.25
N ILE A 43 4.32 8.46 0.09
CA ILE A 43 3.03 8.30 0.78
C ILE A 43 2.14 9.53 0.59
N HIS A 44 2.70 10.72 0.67
CA HIS A 44 1.98 11.97 0.43
C HIS A 44 1.48 12.09 -1.01
N GLU A 45 2.30 11.72 -2.00
CA GLU A 45 1.88 11.69 -3.41
C GLU A 45 0.77 10.65 -3.65
N LYS A 46 0.79 9.52 -2.94
CA LYS A 46 -0.23 8.47 -3.02
C LYS A 46 -1.34 8.63 -1.99
N ALA A 47 -1.45 9.76 -1.29
CA ALA A 47 -2.45 9.98 -0.26
C ALA A 47 -3.87 9.78 -0.80
N ASP A 48 -4.20 10.39 -1.95
CA ASP A 48 -5.47 10.19 -2.65
C ASP A 48 -5.76 8.72 -2.96
N TRP A 49 -4.74 7.96 -3.37
CA TRP A 49 -4.89 6.54 -3.66
C TRP A 49 -5.16 5.74 -2.38
N ILE A 50 -4.51 6.07 -1.26
CA ILE A 50 -4.73 5.44 0.04
C ILE A 50 -6.17 5.70 0.51
N GLU A 51 -6.64 6.94 0.42
CA GLU A 51 -8.00 7.32 0.81
C GLU A 51 -9.06 6.60 -0.03
N ARG A 52 -8.91 6.60 -1.36
CA ARG A 52 -9.81 5.88 -2.27
C ARG A 52 -9.79 4.37 -2.04
N SER A 53 -8.62 3.81 -1.77
CA SER A 53 -8.49 2.38 -1.48
C SER A 53 -9.14 2.01 -0.15
N ARG A 54 -9.01 2.85 0.89
CA ARG A 54 -9.71 2.69 2.17
C ARG A 54 -11.22 2.75 2.01
N GLU A 55 -11.74 3.69 1.22
CA GLU A 55 -13.17 3.81 0.95
C GLU A 55 -13.70 2.58 0.21
N LYS A 56 -12.98 2.13 -0.83
CA LYS A 56 -13.29 0.88 -1.54
C LYS A 56 -13.29 -0.32 -0.61
N LEU A 57 -12.28 -0.47 0.24
CA LEU A 57 -12.21 -1.59 1.19
C LEU A 57 -13.37 -1.53 2.19
N LYS A 58 -13.73 -0.36 2.71
CA LYS A 58 -14.92 -0.19 3.57
C LYS A 58 -16.21 -0.62 2.86
N ALA A 59 -16.37 -0.26 1.59
CA ALA A 59 -17.51 -0.69 0.78
C ALA A 59 -17.51 -2.21 0.51
N ILE A 60 -16.33 -2.81 0.38
CA ILE A 60 -16.14 -4.26 0.17
C ILE A 60 -16.35 -5.06 1.45
N VAL A 61 -16.12 -4.53 2.66
CA VAL A 61 -16.38 -5.26 3.93
C VAL A 61 -17.83 -5.75 4.05
N THR A 62 -18.76 -5.13 3.32
CA THR A 62 -20.16 -5.59 3.19
C THR A 62 -20.32 -6.92 2.42
N VAL A 63 -19.30 -7.38 1.72
CA VAL A 63 -19.27 -8.69 1.02
C VAL A 63 -18.08 -9.53 1.54
N PRO A 64 -18.30 -10.80 1.93
CA PRO A 64 -17.32 -11.54 2.71
C PRO A 64 -16.03 -11.86 1.93
N LYS A 65 -14.91 -11.74 2.66
CA LYS A 65 -13.52 -12.17 2.42
C LYS A 65 -13.17 -12.67 1.01
N LYS A 66 -12.35 -11.89 0.28
CA LYS A 66 -11.56 -12.37 -0.86
C LYS A 66 -10.06 -12.14 -0.72
N GLU A 67 -9.38 -12.87 0.16
CA GLU A 67 -7.96 -12.64 0.47
C GLU A 67 -7.17 -12.44 -0.83
N PHE A 68 -6.72 -11.20 -1.08
CA PHE A 68 -5.90 -10.90 -2.25
C PHE A 68 -4.46 -11.26 -1.86
N ALA A 69 -4.19 -12.56 -1.96
CA ALA A 69 -2.85 -13.10 -1.88
C ALA A 69 -2.07 -12.64 -3.13
N ASP A 70 -0.90 -12.05 -2.87
CA ASP A 70 0.14 -11.59 -3.79
C ASP A 70 0.31 -12.56 -4.99
N GLY A 71 -0.39 -12.28 -6.08
CA GLY A 71 -0.42 -13.12 -7.29
C GLY A 71 -1.17 -12.49 -8.47
N GLU A 72 -1.55 -11.21 -8.38
CA GLU A 72 -2.19 -10.52 -9.50
C GLU A 72 -1.14 -10.15 -10.55
N THR A 73 -1.11 -10.97 -11.59
CA THR A 73 -0.67 -10.65 -12.95
C THR A 73 -1.20 -9.27 -13.32
N PHE A 74 -0.31 -8.27 -13.33
CA PHE A 74 -0.58 -7.04 -14.05
C PHE A 74 -0.93 -7.41 -15.49
N LEU A 75 -2.04 -6.88 -16.02
CA LEU A 75 -2.38 -6.98 -17.43
C LEU A 75 -1.21 -6.39 -18.24
N PHE A 76 -0.35 -7.27 -18.74
CA PHE A 76 0.67 -6.96 -19.72
C PHE A 76 -0.08 -6.70 -21.03
N LEU A 77 -0.18 -5.44 -21.43
CA LEU A 77 -0.63 -5.09 -22.77
C LEU A 77 0.52 -5.36 -23.74
N GLY A 78 0.59 -6.61 -24.23
CA GLY A 78 1.18 -7.01 -25.52
C GLY A 78 2.68 -6.94 -25.64
#